data_AF-Q6J176-F1
#
_entry.id   AF-Q6J176-F1
#
_cell.length_a   1.000
_cell.length_b   1.000
_cell.length_c   1.000
_cell.angle_alpha   90.00
_cell.angle_beta   90.00
_cell.angle_gamma   90.00
#
_symmetry.space_group_name_H-M   'P 1'
#
loop_
_entity.id
_entity.type
_entity.pdbx_description
1 polymer ?
#
loop_
_entity_poly.entity_id
_entity_poly.type
_entity_poly.pdbx_seq_one_letter_code
_entity_poly.pdbx_strand_id
1 'polypeptide(L)'
;MLINSGDTAFIILCTAMVCLMTPGLALFYGGLVSERNIISVMLQNFICMGVVAVIWIFGGFSLVFGQDVGGVIGNFFDYFGMLHIGVSVNKAWAPNIPFILFFAYQMMFAIITPALISGAIVGRVKFSAYVKFVFLWVIFVYIPVAHWVWGGGFLEQIGVVDFAGGIVVHVTAGFSALAAALFIGKRVDSVIKSEKPVSLPIVACGAGLLWFGWFGFRAANKTVQQSASR
;
A
#
# COMPACT_ATOMS: atom_id res chain seq x y z
N MET A 1 -25.54 12.53 11.78
CA MET A 1 -24.12 12.67 12.14
C MET A 1 -23.50 13.61 11.11
N LEU A 2 -22.73 14.60 11.53
CA LEU A 2 -22.30 15.71 10.68
C LEU A 2 -20.87 15.44 10.18
N ILE A 3 -20.68 15.50 8.86
CA ILE A 3 -19.36 15.47 8.24
C ILE A 3 -18.55 16.66 8.76
N ASN A 4 -17.34 16.40 9.25
CA ASN A 4 -16.43 17.45 9.68
C ASN A 4 -15.58 17.92 8.50
N SER A 5 -15.76 19.16 8.09
CA SER A 5 -15.04 19.74 6.94
C SER A 5 -13.52 19.81 7.17
N GLY A 6 -13.06 20.01 8.40
CA GLY A 6 -11.64 20.01 8.77
C GLY A 6 -11.01 18.63 8.62
N ASP A 7 -11.66 17.61 9.17
CA ASP A 7 -11.22 16.21 9.03
C ASP A 7 -11.25 15.76 7.56
N THR A 8 -12.27 16.19 6.82
CA THR A 8 -12.44 15.93 5.38
C THR A 8 -11.32 16.57 4.56
N ALA A 9 -11.00 17.85 4.80
CA ALA A 9 -9.90 18.52 4.11
C ALA A 9 -8.54 17.88 4.45
N PHE A 10 -8.35 17.52 5.72
CA PHE A 10 -7.14 16.89 6.19
C PHE A 10 -6.91 15.50 5.57
N ILE A 11 -7.94 14.65 5.49
CA ILE A 11 -7.81 13.32 4.89
C ILE A 11 -7.60 13.38 3.37
N ILE A 12 -8.18 14.38 2.67
CA ILE A 12 -7.89 14.61 1.25
C ILE A 12 -6.40 14.94 1.06
N LEU A 13 -5.87 15.86 1.86
CA LEU A 13 -4.45 16.21 1.82
C LEU A 13 -3.57 15.00 2.14
N CYS A 14 -3.89 14.26 3.19
CA CYS A 14 -3.15 13.06 3.56
C CYS A 14 -3.19 12.00 2.44
N THR A 15 -4.34 11.78 1.81
CA THR A 15 -4.47 10.85 0.68
C THR A 15 -3.59 11.27 -0.50
N ALA A 16 -3.58 12.56 -0.85
CA ALA A 16 -2.70 13.07 -1.90
C ALA A 16 -1.21 12.90 -1.56
N MET A 17 -0.84 13.13 -0.29
CA MET A 17 0.52 12.92 0.21
C MET A 17 0.95 11.45 0.13
N VAL A 18 0.08 10.49 0.51
CA VAL A 18 0.41 9.06 0.38
C VAL A 18 0.46 8.63 -1.09
N CYS A 19 -0.43 9.15 -1.94
CA CYS A 19 -0.38 8.90 -3.38
C CYS A 19 0.98 9.28 -3.97
N LEU A 20 1.54 10.42 -3.56
CA LEU A 20 2.85 10.92 -3.97
C LEU A 20 4.02 9.99 -3.58
N MET A 21 3.85 9.16 -2.55
CA MET A 21 4.88 8.22 -2.13
C MET A 21 5.20 7.17 -3.20
N THR A 22 4.23 6.76 -4.03
CA THR A 22 4.49 5.74 -5.07
C THR A 22 5.40 6.28 -6.19
N PRO A 23 5.18 7.47 -6.75
CA PRO A 23 6.18 8.14 -7.59
C PRO A 23 7.50 8.42 -6.86
N GLY A 24 7.46 8.80 -5.58
CA GLY A 24 8.65 8.99 -4.75
C GLY A 24 9.50 7.71 -4.66
N LEU A 25 8.84 6.56 -4.50
CA LEU A 25 9.46 5.23 -4.49
C LEU A 25 10.06 4.87 -5.85
N ALA A 26 9.36 5.19 -6.94
CA ALA A 26 9.86 5.01 -8.30
C ALA A 26 11.17 5.78 -8.53
N LEU A 27 11.27 7.02 -8.03
CA LEU A 27 12.50 7.81 -8.08
C LEU A 27 13.57 7.22 -7.15
N PHE A 28 13.20 6.84 -5.93
CA PHE A 28 14.13 6.27 -4.96
C PHE A 28 14.81 5.00 -5.49
N TYR A 29 14.03 4.01 -5.91
CA TYR A 29 14.59 2.79 -6.50
C TYR A 29 15.18 3.03 -7.89
N GLY A 30 14.57 3.89 -8.71
CA GLY A 30 15.08 4.24 -10.04
C GLY A 30 16.48 4.86 -10.01
N GLY A 31 16.77 5.68 -9.00
CA GLY A 31 18.10 6.28 -8.82
C GLY A 31 19.16 5.31 -8.28
N LEU A 32 18.74 4.26 -7.56
CA LEU A 32 19.63 3.23 -6.98
C LEU A 32 20.06 2.15 -7.99
N VAL A 33 19.37 2.05 -9.11
CA VAL A 33 19.60 0.99 -10.11
C VAL A 33 20.40 1.53 -11.29
N SER A 34 20.90 0.64 -12.15
CA SER A 34 21.61 1.03 -13.37
C SER A 34 20.66 1.60 -14.43
N GLU A 35 21.19 2.35 -15.40
CA GLU A 35 20.44 2.93 -16.53
C GLU A 35 19.62 1.89 -17.32
N ARG A 36 20.12 0.65 -17.45
CA ARG A 36 19.38 -0.43 -18.12
C ARG A 36 18.07 -0.79 -17.42
N ASN A 37 17.99 -0.59 -16.11
CA ASN A 37 16.89 -1.06 -15.26
C ASN A 37 15.93 0.06 -14.83
N ILE A 38 16.32 1.34 -14.95
CA ILE A 38 15.54 2.48 -14.43
C ILE A 38 14.10 2.50 -14.95
N ILE A 39 13.90 2.35 -16.27
CA ILE A 39 12.57 2.38 -16.88
C ILE A 39 11.72 1.22 -16.34
N SER A 40 12.29 0.02 -16.22
CA SER A 40 11.59 -1.14 -15.67
C SER A 40 11.14 -0.91 -14.23
N VAL A 41 11.99 -0.32 -13.39
CA VAL A 41 11.66 -0.04 -11.99
C VAL A 41 10.57 1.02 -11.88
N MET A 42 10.67 2.08 -12.67
CA MET A 42 9.63 3.11 -12.71
C MET A 42 8.28 2.51 -13.12
N LEU A 43 8.25 1.71 -14.20
CA LEU A 43 7.03 1.03 -14.65
C LEU A 43 6.48 0.05 -13.60
N GLN A 44 7.33 -0.68 -12.89
CA GLN A 44 6.93 -1.59 -11.81
C GLN A 44 6.26 -0.86 -10.63
N ASN A 45 6.63 0.39 -10.36
CA ASN A 45 5.98 1.16 -9.30
C ASN A 45 4.64 1.75 -9.78
N PHE A 46 4.58 2.31 -10.99
CA PHE A 46 3.34 2.86 -11.54
C PHE A 46 2.28 1.78 -11.86
N ILE A 47 2.70 0.59 -12.30
CA ILE A 47 1.75 -0.49 -12.58
C ILE A 47 1.03 -0.98 -11.31
N CYS A 48 1.67 -0.87 -10.13
CA CYS A 48 0.99 -1.14 -8.86
C CYS A 48 -0.19 -0.21 -8.65
N MET A 49 -0.10 1.07 -9.02
CA MET A 49 -1.22 2.00 -8.90
C MET A 49 -2.44 1.52 -9.68
N GLY A 50 -2.25 1.02 -10.91
CA GLY A 50 -3.34 0.52 -11.75
C GLY A 50 -3.88 -0.83 -11.27
N VAL A 51 -3.00 -1.83 -11.12
CA VAL A 51 -3.40 -3.21 -10.77
C VAL A 51 -4.07 -3.23 -9.39
N VAL A 52 -3.47 -2.57 -8.40
CA VAL A 52 -4.01 -2.60 -7.04
C VAL A 52 -5.30 -1.79 -6.94
N ALA A 53 -5.42 -0.65 -7.64
CA ALA A 53 -6.69 0.10 -7.65
C ALA A 53 -7.85 -0.74 -8.22
N VAL A 54 -7.61 -1.49 -9.30
CA VAL A 54 -8.62 -2.41 -9.87
C VAL A 54 -9.01 -3.48 -8.85
N ILE A 55 -8.03 -4.15 -8.22
CA ILE A 55 -8.31 -5.15 -7.17
C ILE A 55 -9.10 -4.52 -6.02
N TRP A 56 -8.71 -3.33 -5.59
CA TRP A 56 -9.34 -2.61 -4.48
C TRP A 56 -10.80 -2.28 -4.74
N ILE A 57 -11.11 -1.78 -5.95
CA ILE A 57 -12.47 -1.48 -6.42
C ILE A 57 -13.32 -2.76 -6.51
N PHE A 58 -12.79 -3.83 -7.10
CA PHE A 58 -13.54 -5.06 -7.37
C PHE A 58 -13.46 -6.10 -6.25
N GLY A 59 -13.37 -5.63 -4.99
CA GLY A 59 -13.56 -6.47 -3.81
C GLY A 59 -12.41 -6.42 -2.81
N GLY A 60 -11.24 -5.88 -3.16
CA GLY A 60 -10.11 -5.78 -2.24
C GLY A 60 -10.44 -4.96 -0.99
N PHE A 61 -11.12 -3.82 -1.16
CA PHE A 61 -11.62 -3.06 -0.02
C PHE A 61 -12.64 -3.86 0.80
N SER A 62 -13.54 -4.60 0.14
CA SER A 62 -14.57 -5.40 0.81
C SER A 62 -13.99 -6.53 1.65
N LEU A 63 -12.97 -7.22 1.13
CA LEU A 63 -12.29 -8.28 1.86
C LEU A 63 -11.46 -7.78 3.05
N VAL A 64 -11.14 -6.47 3.09
CA VAL A 64 -10.45 -5.87 4.24
C VAL A 64 -11.43 -5.27 5.24
N PHE A 65 -12.40 -4.47 4.80
CA PHE A 65 -13.26 -3.68 5.70
C PHE A 65 -14.74 -4.11 5.69
N GLY A 66 -15.08 -5.18 4.98
CA GLY A 66 -16.38 -5.86 5.08
C GLY A 66 -16.60 -6.49 6.44
N GLN A 67 -17.79 -7.03 6.66
CA GLN A 67 -18.13 -7.79 7.84
C GLN A 67 -17.15 -8.95 8.01
N ASP A 68 -16.54 -9.05 9.20
CA ASP A 68 -15.59 -10.12 9.53
C ASP A 68 -16.21 -11.52 9.38
N VAL A 69 -15.46 -12.41 8.75
CA VAL A 69 -15.77 -13.83 8.58
C VAL A 69 -14.68 -14.64 9.28
N GLY A 70 -14.97 -15.01 10.53
CA GLY A 70 -14.13 -15.91 11.32
C GLY A 70 -12.79 -15.32 11.75
N GLY A 71 -12.64 -14.00 11.79
CA GLY A 71 -11.42 -13.30 12.15
C GLY A 71 -10.38 -13.21 11.03
N VAL A 72 -10.62 -13.81 9.85
CA VAL A 72 -9.59 -14.05 8.84
C VAL A 72 -9.76 -13.19 7.59
N ILE A 73 -11.00 -12.91 7.19
CA ILE A 73 -11.28 -12.13 5.98
C ILE A 73 -12.64 -11.43 6.09
N GLY A 74 -12.79 -10.28 5.43
CA GLY A 74 -14.07 -9.58 5.30
C GLY A 74 -14.98 -10.21 4.25
N ASN A 75 -16.28 -9.94 4.34
CA ASN A 75 -17.26 -10.35 3.35
C ASN A 75 -17.00 -9.67 1.99
N PHE A 76 -16.93 -10.45 0.92
CA PHE A 76 -16.65 -9.97 -0.43
C PHE A 76 -17.74 -9.06 -1.03
N PHE A 77 -19.00 -9.26 -0.66
CA PHE A 77 -20.14 -8.62 -1.32
C PHE A 77 -20.53 -7.26 -0.72
N ASP A 78 -20.05 -6.94 0.48
CA ASP A 78 -20.43 -5.71 1.19
C ASP A 78 -20.08 -4.43 0.42
N TYR A 79 -18.93 -4.40 -0.24
CA TYR A 79 -18.41 -3.21 -0.92
C TYR A 79 -17.88 -3.51 -2.33
N PHE A 80 -18.29 -4.64 -2.92
CA PHE A 80 -17.87 -5.02 -4.27
C PHE A 80 -18.23 -3.95 -5.30
N GLY A 81 -17.27 -3.55 -6.15
CA GLY A 81 -17.52 -2.55 -7.20
C GLY A 81 -17.88 -1.17 -6.65
N MET A 82 -17.39 -0.84 -5.45
CA MET A 82 -17.74 0.39 -4.71
C MET A 82 -19.21 0.48 -4.29
N LEU A 83 -19.92 -0.64 -4.20
CA LEU A 83 -21.26 -0.68 -3.63
C LEU A 83 -21.23 -0.12 -2.19
N HIS A 84 -22.21 0.70 -1.82
CA HIS A 84 -22.28 1.37 -0.51
C HIS A 84 -21.11 2.31 -0.16
N ILE A 85 -20.22 2.60 -1.12
CA ILE A 85 -19.14 3.59 -0.97
C ILE A 85 -19.58 4.90 -1.63
N GLY A 86 -19.63 5.97 -0.86
CA GLY A 86 -20.06 7.27 -1.37
C GLY A 86 -19.77 8.42 -0.42
N VAL A 87 -20.52 9.51 -0.57
CA VAL A 87 -20.35 10.73 0.23
C VAL A 87 -20.93 10.62 1.64
N SER A 88 -21.75 9.60 1.90
CA SER A 88 -22.26 9.29 3.23
C SER A 88 -21.16 8.78 4.16
N VAL A 89 -21.32 9.02 5.46
CA VAL A 89 -20.44 8.47 6.50
C VAL A 89 -20.73 6.98 6.72
N ASN A 90 -19.71 6.23 7.16
CA ASN A 90 -19.86 4.86 7.63
C ASN A 90 -19.55 4.82 9.13
N LYS A 91 -20.50 4.35 9.95
CA LYS A 91 -20.34 4.39 11.41
C LYS A 91 -19.17 3.55 11.93
N ALA A 92 -18.88 2.42 11.29
CA ALA A 92 -17.85 1.50 11.74
C ALA A 92 -16.44 2.03 11.42
N TRP A 93 -16.27 2.61 10.23
CA TRP A 93 -14.93 2.89 9.68
C TRP A 93 -14.62 4.38 9.50
N ALA A 94 -15.64 5.22 9.30
CA ALA A 94 -15.48 6.61 8.91
C ALA A 94 -16.70 7.46 9.35
N PRO A 95 -16.94 7.65 10.65
CA PRO A 95 -18.18 8.30 11.12
C PRO A 95 -18.19 9.83 10.92
N ASN A 96 -17.02 10.44 10.73
CA ASN A 96 -16.88 11.91 10.64
C ASN A 96 -16.43 12.41 9.27
N ILE A 97 -16.12 11.50 8.34
CA ILE A 97 -15.66 11.82 6.97
C ILE A 97 -16.48 11.03 5.94
N PRO A 98 -16.63 11.54 4.71
CA PRO A 98 -17.19 10.77 3.60
C PRO A 98 -16.49 9.41 3.44
N PHE A 99 -17.25 8.32 3.34
CA PHE A 99 -16.69 6.98 3.31
C PHE A 99 -15.80 6.73 2.08
N ILE A 100 -16.07 7.41 0.97
CA ILE A 100 -15.20 7.42 -0.22
C ILE A 100 -13.77 7.90 0.08
N LEU A 101 -13.58 8.79 1.07
CA LEU A 101 -12.24 9.26 1.45
C LEU A 101 -11.49 8.21 2.26
N PHE A 102 -12.17 7.47 3.12
CA PHE A 102 -11.59 6.31 3.80
C PHE A 102 -11.15 5.24 2.78
N PHE A 103 -12.04 4.94 1.82
CA PHE A 103 -11.74 4.04 0.70
C PHE A 103 -10.49 4.47 -0.07
N ALA A 104 -10.42 5.74 -0.48
CA ALA A 104 -9.32 6.28 -1.25
C ALA A 104 -8.01 6.32 -0.45
N TYR A 105 -8.08 6.69 0.84
CA TYR A 105 -6.92 6.73 1.72
C TYR A 105 -6.30 5.35 1.90
N GLN A 106 -7.11 4.33 2.25
CA GLN A 106 -6.65 2.96 2.43
C GLN A 106 -6.12 2.32 1.13
N MET A 107 -6.70 2.71 -0.02
CA MET A 107 -6.19 2.30 -1.32
C MET A 107 -4.73 2.69 -1.54
N MET A 108 -4.29 3.86 -1.02
CA MET A 108 -2.91 4.31 -1.19
C MET A 108 -1.91 3.40 -0.44
N PHE A 109 -2.30 2.86 0.72
CA PHE A 109 -1.49 1.87 1.47
C PHE A 109 -1.41 0.56 0.68
N ALA A 110 -2.54 0.10 0.15
CA ALA A 110 -2.59 -1.09 -0.68
C ALA A 110 -1.68 -0.97 -1.90
N ILE A 111 -1.66 0.20 -2.55
CA ILE A 111 -0.84 0.48 -3.73
C ILE A 111 0.66 0.43 -3.41
N ILE A 112 1.09 1.14 -2.36
CA ILE A 112 2.53 1.29 -2.10
C ILE A 112 3.16 0.00 -1.57
N THR A 113 2.40 -0.84 -0.87
CA THR A 113 2.94 -2.03 -0.21
C THR A 113 3.63 -3.02 -1.16
N PRO A 114 2.99 -3.55 -2.22
CA PRO A 114 3.68 -4.43 -3.17
C PRO A 114 4.77 -3.68 -3.96
N ALA A 115 4.64 -2.36 -4.13
CA ALA A 115 5.66 -1.55 -4.81
C ALA A 115 6.98 -1.52 -4.03
N LEU A 116 6.96 -1.59 -2.69
CA LEU A 116 8.17 -1.72 -1.85
C LEU A 116 8.97 -2.99 -2.16
N ILE A 117 8.31 -4.05 -2.63
CA ILE A 117 8.96 -5.33 -2.97
C ILE A 117 9.77 -5.19 -4.27
N SER A 118 9.39 -4.27 -5.17
CA SER A 118 10.02 -4.08 -6.48
C SER A 118 11.53 -3.84 -6.39
N GLY A 119 11.98 -3.09 -5.39
CA GLY A 119 13.39 -2.81 -5.12
C GLY A 119 14.22 -4.08 -4.87
N ALA A 120 13.61 -5.12 -4.33
CA ALA A 120 14.29 -6.39 -4.06
C ALA A 120 14.35 -7.29 -5.29
N ILE A 121 13.66 -7.02 -6.39
CA ILE A 121 13.60 -7.94 -7.56
C ILE A 121 14.04 -7.25 -8.87
N VAL A 122 14.62 -6.06 -8.76
CA VAL A 122 15.07 -5.25 -9.90
C VAL A 122 15.99 -6.04 -10.82
N GLY A 123 15.69 -6.00 -12.12
CA GLY A 123 16.50 -6.61 -13.17
C GLY A 123 16.53 -8.14 -13.14
N ARG A 124 15.71 -8.77 -12.27
CA ARG A 124 15.71 -10.24 -12.06
C ARG A 124 14.41 -10.93 -12.45
N VAL A 125 13.36 -10.18 -12.75
CA VAL A 125 12.03 -10.73 -13.08
C VAL A 125 11.50 -10.10 -14.36
N LYS A 126 10.78 -10.91 -15.16
CA LYS A 126 10.03 -10.38 -16.31
C LYS A 126 8.88 -9.50 -15.80
N PHE A 127 8.57 -8.43 -16.51
CA PHE A 127 7.48 -7.52 -16.15
C PHE A 127 6.13 -8.24 -15.99
N SER A 128 5.80 -9.16 -16.91
CA SER A 128 4.56 -9.95 -16.82
C SER A 128 4.52 -10.87 -15.59
N ALA A 129 5.66 -11.40 -15.14
CA ALA A 129 5.75 -12.17 -13.91
C ALA A 129 5.56 -11.26 -12.68
N TYR A 130 6.11 -10.04 -12.71
CA TYR A 130 5.91 -9.05 -11.66
C TYR A 130 4.43 -8.65 -11.51
N VAL A 131 3.72 -8.39 -12.61
CA VAL A 131 2.29 -8.04 -12.56
C VAL A 131 1.47 -9.17 -11.95
N LYS A 132 1.74 -10.42 -12.35
CA LYS A 132 1.09 -11.60 -11.74
C LYS A 132 1.43 -11.74 -10.26
N PHE A 133 2.69 -11.49 -9.89
CA PHE A 133 3.12 -11.49 -8.49
C PHE A 133 2.35 -10.46 -7.68
N VAL A 134 2.28 -9.20 -8.12
CA VAL A 134 1.53 -8.14 -7.43
C VAL A 134 0.06 -8.52 -7.28
N PHE A 135 -0.57 -9.01 -8.35
CA PHE A 135 -1.97 -9.44 -8.31
C PHE A 135 -2.23 -10.51 -7.25
N LEU A 136 -1.44 -11.59 -7.26
CA LEU A 136 -1.57 -12.69 -6.31
C LEU A 136 -1.19 -12.23 -4.89
N TRP A 137 -0.13 -11.45 -4.75
CA TRP A 137 0.38 -11.00 -3.46
C TRP A 137 -0.61 -10.10 -2.75
N VAL A 138 -1.29 -9.21 -3.47
CA VAL A 138 -2.34 -8.37 -2.88
C VAL A 138 -3.50 -9.23 -2.37
N ILE A 139 -3.93 -10.22 -3.14
CA ILE A 139 -5.05 -11.10 -2.78
C ILE A 139 -4.72 -12.02 -1.60
N PHE A 140 -3.54 -12.64 -1.61
CA PHE A 140 -3.21 -13.70 -0.65
C PHE A 140 -2.37 -13.23 0.54
N VAL A 141 -1.78 -12.03 0.48
CA VAL A 141 -0.93 -11.51 1.56
C VAL A 141 -1.46 -10.18 2.08
N TYR A 142 -1.57 -9.16 1.22
CA TYR A 142 -1.97 -7.83 1.69
C TYR A 142 -3.38 -7.83 2.30
N ILE A 143 -4.37 -8.32 1.55
CA ILE A 143 -5.78 -8.29 1.96
C ILE A 143 -6.00 -9.04 3.29
N PRO A 144 -5.55 -10.31 3.45
CA PRO A 144 -5.71 -11.01 4.71
C PRO A 144 -5.03 -10.29 5.87
N VAL A 145 -3.76 -9.87 5.71
CA VAL A 145 -3.03 -9.22 6.80
C VAL A 145 -3.65 -7.86 7.16
N ALA A 146 -4.09 -7.09 6.17
CA ALA A 146 -4.80 -5.83 6.41
C ALA A 146 -6.11 -6.09 7.17
N HIS A 147 -6.87 -7.13 6.82
CA HIS A 147 -8.08 -7.49 7.54
C HIS A 147 -7.79 -7.91 8.99
N TRP A 148 -6.76 -8.73 9.20
CA TRP A 148 -6.39 -9.21 10.53
C TRP A 148 -6.09 -8.06 11.49
N VAL A 149 -5.47 -6.99 10.99
CA VAL A 149 -4.92 -5.91 11.82
C VAL A 149 -5.80 -4.65 11.84
N TRP A 150 -6.54 -4.36 10.76
CA TRP A 150 -7.33 -3.13 10.62
C TRP A 150 -8.81 -3.36 10.27
N GLY A 151 -9.17 -4.58 9.91
CA GLY A 151 -10.48 -4.93 9.34
C GLY A 151 -11.44 -5.61 10.31
N GLY A 152 -11.13 -5.59 11.61
CA GLY A 152 -11.89 -6.32 12.64
C GLY A 152 -11.46 -7.77 12.81
N GLY A 153 -10.36 -8.20 12.18
CA GLY A 153 -9.87 -9.57 12.24
C GLY A 153 -9.16 -9.93 13.55
N PHE A 154 -8.63 -11.14 13.61
CA PHE A 154 -8.19 -11.74 14.89
C PHE A 154 -7.03 -11.00 15.57
N LEU A 155 -6.12 -10.35 14.83
CA LEU A 155 -5.00 -9.61 15.44
C LEU A 155 -5.50 -8.32 16.11
N GLU A 156 -6.45 -7.63 15.49
CA GLU A 156 -7.13 -6.49 16.09
C GLU A 156 -7.88 -6.91 17.36
N GLN A 157 -8.61 -8.04 17.31
CA GLN A 157 -9.39 -8.55 18.44
C GLN A 157 -8.54 -8.93 19.66
N ILE A 158 -7.30 -9.40 19.47
CA ILE A 158 -6.36 -9.68 20.56
C ILE A 158 -5.55 -8.45 21.00
N GLY A 159 -5.84 -7.27 20.44
CA GLY A 159 -5.25 -5.99 20.86
C GLY A 159 -3.92 -5.64 20.19
N VAL A 160 -3.61 -6.20 19.01
CA VAL A 160 -2.43 -5.77 18.25
C VAL A 160 -2.62 -4.33 17.78
N VAL A 161 -1.65 -3.48 18.11
CA VAL A 161 -1.68 -2.06 17.73
C VAL A 161 -0.73 -1.84 16.55
N ASP A 162 -1.30 -1.62 15.37
CA ASP A 162 -0.57 -1.15 14.20
C ASP A 162 -1.18 0.15 13.67
N PHE A 163 -0.60 1.26 14.10
CA PHE A 163 -1.17 2.59 13.85
C PHE A 163 -1.08 3.04 12.38
N ALA A 164 -0.08 2.60 11.62
CA ALA A 164 0.14 3.12 10.26
C ALA A 164 0.78 2.11 9.31
N GLY A 165 0.77 0.81 9.63
CA GLY A 165 1.18 -0.24 8.70
C GLY A 165 2.59 -0.72 8.96
N GLY A 166 3.05 -0.62 10.20
CA GLY A 166 4.27 -1.29 10.64
C GLY A 166 4.22 -2.77 10.26
N ILE A 167 3.11 -3.44 10.54
CA ILE A 167 2.87 -4.84 10.20
C ILE A 167 2.36 -4.93 8.76
N VAL A 168 1.20 -4.32 8.50
CA VAL A 168 0.45 -4.52 7.24
C VAL A 168 1.24 -4.11 6.00
N VAL A 169 2.07 -3.07 6.10
CA VAL A 169 2.85 -2.53 4.98
C VAL A 169 4.31 -2.95 5.06
N HIS A 170 5.00 -2.63 6.15
CA HIS A 170 6.47 -2.75 6.17
C HIS A 170 6.96 -4.17 6.46
N VAL A 171 6.39 -4.86 7.45
CA VAL A 171 6.75 -6.25 7.76
C VAL A 171 6.37 -7.17 6.60
N THR A 172 5.14 -7.09 6.09
CA THR A 172 4.70 -7.93 4.96
C THR A 172 5.58 -7.70 3.72
N ALA A 173 5.83 -6.45 3.33
CA ALA A 173 6.69 -6.14 2.18
C ALA A 173 8.14 -6.55 2.42
N GLY A 174 8.68 -6.32 3.62
CA GLY A 174 10.06 -6.65 3.98
C GLY A 174 10.34 -8.16 3.95
N PHE A 175 9.46 -8.96 4.58
CA PHE A 175 9.58 -10.42 4.54
C PHE A 175 9.33 -10.98 3.14
N SER A 176 8.43 -10.37 2.35
CA SER A 176 8.20 -10.76 0.96
C SER A 176 9.39 -10.43 0.06
N ALA A 177 10.03 -9.28 0.26
CA ALA A 177 11.27 -8.90 -0.40
C ALA A 177 12.42 -9.87 -0.06
N LEU A 178 12.54 -10.26 1.21
CA LEU A 178 13.51 -11.26 1.65
C LEU A 178 13.24 -12.63 0.99
N ALA A 179 11.99 -13.11 1.02
CA ALA A 179 11.60 -14.36 0.39
C ALA A 179 11.87 -14.34 -1.12
N ALA A 180 11.53 -13.25 -1.81
CA ALA A 180 11.82 -13.07 -3.23
C ALA A 180 13.32 -13.06 -3.52
N ALA A 181 14.13 -12.38 -2.69
CA ALA A 181 15.57 -12.35 -2.84
C ALA A 181 16.21 -13.73 -2.67
N LEU A 182 15.70 -14.56 -1.74
CA LEU A 182 16.14 -15.94 -1.53
C LEU A 182 15.71 -16.86 -2.68
N PHE A 183 14.47 -16.76 -3.15
CA PHE A 183 13.93 -17.62 -4.20
C PHE A 183 14.55 -17.35 -5.58
N ILE A 184 14.74 -16.09 -5.93
CA ILE A 184 15.29 -15.69 -7.24
C ILE A 184 16.81 -15.97 -7.31
N GLY A 185 17.51 -15.93 -6.18
CA GLY A 185 18.94 -16.21 -6.09
C GLY A 185 19.84 -15.00 -6.37
N LYS A 186 21.16 -15.25 -6.28
CA LYS A 186 22.22 -14.23 -6.36
C LYS A 186 22.46 -13.75 -7.81
N ARG A 187 22.90 -12.50 -7.96
CA ARG A 187 23.41 -11.98 -9.24
C ARG A 187 24.81 -12.53 -9.51
N VAL A 188 25.18 -12.61 -10.79
CA VAL A 188 26.55 -12.95 -11.21
C VAL A 188 27.49 -11.80 -10.82
N ASP A 189 28.65 -12.10 -10.23
CA ASP A 189 29.60 -11.11 -9.69
C ASP A 189 30.07 -10.07 -10.73
N SER A 190 30.13 -10.46 -12.01
CA SER A 190 30.46 -9.56 -13.12
C SER A 190 29.42 -8.45 -13.32
N VAL A 191 28.14 -8.75 -13.11
CA VAL A 191 27.03 -7.78 -13.20
C VAL A 191 27.10 -6.82 -12.02
N ILE A 192 27.34 -7.33 -10.81
CA ILE A 192 27.43 -6.53 -9.58
C ILE A 192 28.54 -5.48 -9.67
N LYS A 193 29.71 -5.84 -10.22
CA LYS A 193 30.84 -4.91 -10.38
C LYS A 193 30.60 -3.82 -11.44
N SER A 194 29.68 -4.06 -12.38
CA SER A 194 29.39 -3.14 -13.49
C SER A 194 28.22 -2.20 -13.24
N GLU A 195 27.29 -2.54 -12.34
CA GLU A 195 26.10 -1.72 -12.08
C GLU A 195 26.42 -0.58 -11.10
N LYS A 196 26.41 0.65 -11.60
CA LYS A 196 26.43 1.87 -10.78
C LYS A 196 25.02 2.47 -10.70
N PRO A 197 24.66 3.12 -9.58
CA PRO A 197 23.42 3.87 -9.47
C PRO A 197 23.35 4.98 -10.54
N VAL A 198 22.17 5.19 -11.13
CA VAL A 198 21.95 6.28 -12.11
C VAL A 198 22.24 7.64 -11.49
N SER A 199 21.74 7.92 -10.29
CA SER A 199 21.85 9.24 -9.69
C SER A 199 21.48 9.26 -8.22
N LEU A 200 22.45 9.49 -7.33
CA LEU A 200 22.22 9.71 -5.91
C LEU A 200 21.35 10.95 -5.62
N PRO A 201 21.45 12.07 -6.39
CA PRO A 201 20.49 13.17 -6.27
C PRO A 201 19.03 12.74 -6.50
N ILE A 202 18.76 11.87 -7.48
CA ILE A 202 17.40 11.35 -7.72
C ILE A 202 16.94 10.48 -6.54
N VAL A 203 17.84 9.69 -5.97
CA VAL A 203 17.56 8.93 -4.74
C VAL A 203 17.17 9.87 -3.59
N ALA A 204 17.91 10.95 -3.40
CA ALA A 204 17.62 11.95 -2.37
C ALA A 204 16.26 12.64 -2.59
N CYS A 205 15.92 13.00 -3.84
CA CYS A 205 14.61 13.54 -4.19
C CYS A 205 13.48 12.53 -3.90
N GLY A 206 13.66 11.27 -4.31
CA GLY A 206 12.71 10.19 -4.03
C GLY A 206 12.51 9.97 -2.53
N ALA A 207 13.60 9.93 -1.76
CA ALA A 207 13.56 9.84 -0.30
C ALA A 207 12.86 11.05 0.34
N GLY A 208 13.08 12.26 -0.17
CA GLY A 208 12.40 13.47 0.28
C GLY A 208 10.88 13.41 0.04
N LEU A 209 10.45 12.93 -1.12
CA LEU A 209 9.03 12.74 -1.44
C LEU A 209 8.39 11.64 -0.60
N LEU A 210 9.10 10.52 -0.38
CA LEU A 210 8.66 9.46 0.53
C LEU A 210 8.49 10.00 1.94
N TRP A 211 9.46 10.78 2.43
CA TRP A 211 9.42 11.36 3.77
C TRP A 211 8.27 12.37 3.91
N PHE A 212 8.09 13.25 2.93
CA PHE A 212 6.95 14.17 2.88
C PHE A 212 5.62 13.41 2.88
N GLY A 213 5.46 12.43 2.00
CA GLY A 213 4.26 11.62 1.93
C GLY A 213 3.98 10.83 3.22
N TRP A 214 5.04 10.43 3.94
CA TRP A 214 4.94 9.72 5.21
C TRP A 214 4.18 10.52 6.29
N PHE A 215 4.20 11.85 6.25
CA PHE A 215 3.38 12.65 7.17
C PHE A 215 1.88 12.37 6.96
N GLY A 216 1.41 12.27 5.72
CA GLY A 216 0.04 11.86 5.41
C GLY A 216 -0.25 10.40 5.77
N PHE A 217 0.76 9.53 5.67
CA PHE A 217 0.70 8.11 6.03
C PHE A 217 0.52 7.87 7.54
N ARG A 218 1.07 8.74 8.40
CA ARG A 218 0.94 8.63 9.86
C ARG A 218 -0.19 9.51 10.43
N ALA A 219 -0.34 10.73 9.94
CA ALA A 219 -1.17 11.71 10.66
C ALA A 219 -2.68 11.47 10.51
N ALA A 220 -3.13 10.92 9.37
CA ALA A 220 -4.55 10.72 9.09
C ALA A 220 -5.19 9.54 9.83
N ASN A 221 -4.41 8.54 10.28
CA ASN A 221 -4.96 7.41 11.03
C ASN A 221 -5.54 7.80 12.39
N LYS A 222 -5.11 8.92 13.00
CA LYS A 222 -5.81 9.47 14.18
C LYS A 222 -7.21 9.96 13.85
N THR A 223 -7.39 10.66 12.73
CA THR A 223 -8.69 11.20 12.31
C THR A 223 -9.66 10.10 11.86
N VAL A 224 -9.12 9.00 11.34
CA VAL A 224 -9.88 7.85 10.83
C VAL A 224 -10.16 6.79 11.92
N GLN A 225 -9.19 6.44 12.77
CA GLN A 225 -9.32 5.36 13.77
C GLN A 225 -9.74 5.82 15.18
N GLN A 226 -9.68 7.12 15.52
CA GLN A 226 -10.19 7.58 16.83
C GLN A 226 -11.69 7.39 17.01
N SER A 227 -12.40 6.95 15.97
CA SER A 227 -13.83 6.68 16.03
C SER A 227 -14.22 5.22 16.24
N ALA A 228 -13.28 4.28 16.09
CA ALA A 228 -13.54 2.84 16.25
C ALA A 228 -13.10 2.31 17.64
N SER A 229 -12.36 3.10 18.42
CA SER A 229 -11.74 2.69 19.69
C SER A 229 -12.39 3.27 20.95
N ARG A 230 -13.68 3.63 20.90
CA ARG A 230 -14.50 3.97 22.08
C ARG A 230 -15.89 3.38 22.00
#